data_AF-A0A6P4DRT7-F1
#
_entry.id   AF-A0A6P4DRT7-F1
#
_cell.length_a   1.000
_cell.length_b   1.000
_cell.length_c   1.000
_cell.angle_alpha   90.00
_cell.angle_beta   90.00
_cell.angle_gamma   90.00
#
_symmetry.space_group_name_H-M   'P 1'
#
loop_
_entity.id
_entity.type
_entity.pdbx_description
1 polymer ?
#
loop_
_entity_poly.entity_id
_entity_poly.type
_entity_poly.pdbx_seq_one_letter_code
_entity_poly.pdbx_strand_id
1 'polypeptide(L)'
;MDLSKETTMCPKPPSSPPHPCPTSPSTIASSTYPQSQKYPSSNPSALMLIRLPAVARVLKDYGCSCMATFLDAQLSKEYRNGTNFTIFAPLDVAFPEAVKRNISDYSSIFRKHVVPRLLTWRDLISLPDNTLLPTLFSNDFSIRVTISWMVRYVNGVLVVVPDMHRSDFVVVHGIRRLLDNTIV
;
A
#
# COMPACT_ATOMS: atom_id res chain seq x y z
N MET A 1 39.03 -48.54 34.18
CA MET A 1 37.56 -48.57 33.97
C MET A 1 37.11 -47.11 33.96
N ASP A 2 37.52 -46.28 33.01
CA ASP A 2 37.24 -46.31 31.57
C ASP A 2 35.73 -46.41 31.28
N LEU A 3 35.10 -45.27 30.99
CA LEU A 3 34.35 -45.02 29.76
C LEU A 3 33.81 -43.57 29.79
N SER A 4 34.50 -42.70 29.07
CA SER A 4 34.04 -41.40 28.59
C SER A 4 32.75 -41.54 27.75
N LYS A 5 31.71 -40.77 28.06
CA LYS A 5 30.47 -40.75 27.28
C LYS A 5 30.55 -39.77 26.12
N GLU A 6 30.06 -40.28 25.01
CA GLU A 6 30.19 -39.86 23.63
C GLU A 6 29.38 -38.60 23.28
N THR A 7 29.99 -37.79 22.43
CA THR A 7 29.51 -36.57 21.81
C THR A 7 28.50 -36.88 20.70
N THR A 8 27.27 -36.33 20.77
CA THR A 8 26.36 -36.30 19.61
C THR A 8 26.46 -34.94 18.91
N MET A 9 27.34 -34.87 17.91
CA MET A 9 27.43 -33.79 16.93
C MET A 9 26.27 -33.88 15.93
N CYS A 10 25.60 -32.76 15.64
CA CYS A 10 24.70 -32.65 14.50
C CYS A 10 25.47 -32.92 13.19
N PRO A 11 24.88 -33.61 12.20
CA PRO A 11 25.52 -33.81 10.90
C PRO A 11 25.71 -32.46 10.18
N LYS A 12 26.96 -32.20 9.78
CA LYS A 12 27.36 -31.05 8.97
C LYS A 12 26.77 -31.21 7.55
N PRO A 13 26.15 -30.18 6.96
CA PRO A 13 25.65 -30.25 5.59
C PRO A 13 26.80 -30.49 4.60
N PRO A 14 26.56 -31.20 3.49
CA PRO A 14 27.59 -31.50 2.51
C PRO A 14 28.18 -30.20 1.94
N SER A 15 29.51 -30.12 1.96
CA SER A 15 30.30 -29.04 1.38
C SER A 15 30.07 -28.98 -0.13
N SER A 16 29.61 -27.84 -0.63
CA SER A 16 29.51 -27.56 -2.06
C SER A 16 30.88 -27.70 -2.74
N PRO A 17 30.94 -28.25 -3.96
CA PRO A 17 32.20 -28.38 -4.68
C PRO A 17 32.80 -27.00 -5.00
N PRO A 18 34.14 -26.90 -5.10
CA PRO A 18 34.81 -25.63 -5.38
C PRO A 18 34.42 -25.13 -6.76
N HIS A 19 33.92 -23.89 -6.83
CA HIS A 19 33.75 -23.19 -8.10
C HIS A 19 35.14 -22.90 -8.68
N PRO A 20 35.43 -23.29 -9.93
CA PRO A 20 36.67 -22.90 -10.59
C PRO A 20 36.65 -21.38 -10.80
N CYS A 21 37.67 -20.72 -10.25
CA CYS A 21 37.99 -19.33 -10.53
C CYS A 21 38.66 -19.26 -11.90
N PRO A 22 38.12 -18.55 -12.91
CA PRO A 22 38.85 -18.28 -14.14
C PRO A 22 39.52 -16.91 -14.01
N THR A 23 40.83 -16.96 -13.75
CA THR A 23 41.80 -15.90 -14.02
C THR A 23 41.62 -15.31 -15.41
N SER A 24 41.69 -13.99 -15.51
CA SER A 24 41.77 -13.25 -16.78
C SER A 24 43.01 -13.66 -17.59
N PRO A 25 42.89 -13.70 -18.92
CA PRO A 25 43.92 -13.11 -19.77
C PRO A 25 43.32 -12.13 -20.79
N SER A 26 43.91 -10.95 -20.86
CA SER A 26 43.68 -9.95 -21.90
C SER A 26 44.01 -10.53 -23.28
N THR A 27 43.06 -10.53 -24.22
CA THR A 27 43.36 -10.57 -25.66
C THR A 27 42.23 -9.89 -26.43
N ILE A 28 42.63 -8.94 -27.26
CA ILE A 28 41.82 -8.08 -28.11
C ILE A 28 41.10 -8.93 -29.16
N ALA A 29 39.77 -8.89 -29.17
CA ALA A 29 38.97 -9.23 -30.35
C ALA A 29 37.73 -8.33 -30.35
N SER A 30 37.72 -7.37 -31.27
CA SER A 30 36.57 -6.54 -31.59
C SER A 30 35.40 -7.44 -31.98
N SER A 31 34.39 -7.51 -31.12
CA SER A 31 33.09 -8.07 -31.49
C SER A 31 32.01 -7.18 -30.91
N THR A 32 31.20 -6.68 -31.83
CA THR A 32 30.06 -5.79 -31.65
C THR A 32 29.05 -6.41 -30.66
N TYR A 33 29.15 -6.04 -29.39
CA TYR A 33 28.05 -6.21 -28.45
C TYR A 33 27.07 -5.04 -28.64
N PRO A 34 25.79 -5.27 -28.97
CA PRO A 34 24.79 -4.23 -28.82
C PRO A 34 24.74 -3.86 -27.34
N GLN A 35 24.96 -2.57 -27.04
CA GLN A 35 24.81 -1.97 -25.72
C GLN A 35 23.57 -2.54 -25.05
N SER A 36 23.76 -3.19 -23.90
CA SER A 36 22.66 -3.58 -23.01
C SER A 36 21.75 -2.38 -22.86
N GLN A 37 20.51 -2.56 -23.30
CA GLN A 37 19.48 -1.54 -23.33
C GLN A 37 19.42 -0.87 -21.96
N LYS A 38 19.62 0.45 -22.00
CA LYS A 38 19.25 1.41 -20.97
C LYS A 38 17.84 1.03 -20.50
N TYR A 39 17.69 0.38 -19.34
CA TYR A 39 16.36 0.30 -18.72
C TYR A 39 15.89 1.75 -18.65
N PRO A 40 14.79 2.14 -19.33
CA PRO A 40 14.30 3.49 -19.20
C PRO A 40 14.08 3.67 -17.71
N SER A 41 14.77 4.67 -17.14
CA SER A 41 14.53 5.16 -15.79
C SER A 41 13.04 5.49 -15.72
N SER A 42 12.23 4.51 -15.34
CA SER A 42 10.80 4.60 -15.35
C SER A 42 10.44 5.52 -14.20
N ASN A 43 9.94 6.70 -14.51
CA ASN A 43 9.45 7.66 -13.54
C ASN A 43 8.51 6.93 -12.54
N PRO A 44 8.76 6.96 -11.23
CA PRO A 44 7.89 6.31 -10.23
C PRO A 44 6.42 6.67 -10.38
N SER A 45 6.11 7.92 -10.74
CA SER A 45 4.74 8.36 -11.02
C SER A 45 4.11 7.66 -12.23
N ALA A 46 4.89 7.33 -13.26
CA ALA A 46 4.38 6.62 -14.43
C ALA A 46 4.05 5.16 -14.10
N LEU A 47 4.87 4.49 -13.29
CA LEU A 47 4.60 3.12 -12.83
C LEU A 47 3.35 3.05 -11.95
N MET A 48 3.18 4.06 -11.08
CA MET A 48 2.00 4.22 -10.24
C MET A 48 0.72 4.32 -11.08
N LEU A 49 0.71 5.21 -12.09
CA LEU A 49 -0.43 5.37 -13.00
C LEU A 49 -0.80 4.08 -13.75
N ILE A 50 0.19 3.28 -14.17
CA ILE A 50 -0.05 1.99 -14.85
C ILE A 50 -0.74 0.98 -13.92
N ARG A 51 -0.50 1.06 -12.60
CA ARG A 51 -0.99 0.10 -11.61
C ARG A 51 -2.31 0.51 -10.94
N LEU A 52 -2.69 1.78 -11.00
CA LEU A 52 -3.95 2.29 -10.42
C LEU A 52 -5.23 1.59 -10.93
N PRO A 53 -5.35 1.19 -12.22
CA PRO A 53 -6.51 0.42 -12.69
C PRO A 53 -6.71 -0.91 -11.97
N ALA A 54 -5.63 -1.55 -11.49
CA ALA A 54 -5.73 -2.77 -10.71
C ALA A 54 -6.30 -2.49 -9.31
N VAL A 55 -5.95 -1.35 -8.71
CA VAL A 55 -6.49 -0.88 -7.42
C VAL A 55 -7.99 -0.61 -7.55
N ALA A 56 -8.40 0.08 -8.61
CA ALA A 56 -9.81 0.36 -8.91
C ALA A 56 -10.61 -0.93 -9.11
N ARG A 57 -10.03 -1.96 -9.73
CA ARG A 57 -10.65 -3.28 -9.85
C ARG A 57 -10.88 -3.93 -8.49
N VAL A 58 -9.86 -3.98 -7.64
CA VAL A 58 -9.99 -4.53 -6.29
C VAL A 58 -11.08 -3.82 -5.50
N LEU A 59 -11.13 -2.49 -5.56
CA LEU A 59 -12.20 -1.72 -4.92
C LEU A 59 -13.60 -2.15 -5.38
N LYS A 60 -13.79 -2.37 -6.69
CA LYS A 60 -15.08 -2.85 -7.24
C LYS A 60 -15.41 -4.26 -6.75
N ASP A 61 -14.43 -5.17 -6.72
CA ASP A 61 -14.62 -6.55 -6.28
C ASP A 61 -15.05 -6.66 -4.81
N TYR A 62 -14.65 -5.70 -3.97
CA TYR A 62 -15.03 -5.61 -2.56
C TYR A 62 -16.29 -4.75 -2.30
N GLY A 63 -16.98 -4.27 -3.34
CA GLY A 63 -18.18 -3.44 -3.19
C GLY A 63 -17.89 -2.00 -2.74
N CYS A 64 -16.75 -1.45 -3.16
CA CYS A 64 -16.33 -0.04 -2.99
C CYS A 64 -16.26 0.67 -4.36
N SER A 65 -17.25 0.46 -5.23
CA SER A 65 -17.31 0.99 -6.59
C SER A 65 -17.35 2.53 -6.64
N CYS A 66 -17.98 3.19 -5.66
CA CYS A 66 -17.95 4.65 -5.54
C CYS A 66 -16.52 5.14 -5.36
N MET A 67 -15.74 4.50 -4.49
CA MET A 67 -14.32 4.84 -4.29
C MET A 67 -13.45 4.53 -5.50
N ALA A 68 -13.73 3.44 -6.23
CA ALA A 68 -13.04 3.15 -7.48
C ALA A 68 -13.26 4.27 -8.52
N THR A 69 -14.49 4.78 -8.60
CA THR A 69 -14.85 5.89 -9.51
C THR A 69 -14.15 7.18 -9.12
N PHE A 70 -14.04 7.46 -7.81
CA PHE A 70 -13.30 8.62 -7.33
C PHE A 70 -11.80 8.49 -7.62
N LEU A 71 -11.23 7.32 -7.40
CA LEU A 71 -9.84 7.03 -7.72
C LEU A 71 -9.55 7.32 -9.19
N ASP A 72 -10.40 6.81 -10.09
CA ASP A 72 -10.32 7.02 -11.54
C ASP A 72 -10.40 8.52 -11.92
N ALA A 73 -11.29 9.28 -11.25
CA ALA A 73 -11.43 10.72 -11.49
C ALA A 73 -10.23 11.54 -10.99
N GLN A 74 -9.56 11.11 -9.92
CA GLN A 74 -8.41 11.81 -9.33
C GLN A 74 -7.06 11.41 -9.94
N LEU A 75 -7.00 10.41 -10.84
CA LEU A 75 -5.78 9.95 -11.56
C LEU A 75 -4.97 11.08 -12.20
N SER A 76 -5.64 12.17 -12.59
CA SER A 76 -5.01 13.24 -13.37
C SER A 76 -4.27 14.30 -12.55
N LYS A 77 -4.66 14.53 -11.28
CA LYS A 77 -4.23 15.71 -10.50
C LYS A 77 -3.32 15.38 -9.32
N GLU A 78 -3.71 14.46 -8.46
CA GLU A 78 -3.01 14.21 -7.18
C GLU A 78 -1.88 13.17 -7.30
N TYR A 79 -1.98 12.28 -8.29
CA TYR A 79 -1.08 11.12 -8.42
C TYR A 79 0.19 11.38 -9.24
N ARG A 80 0.34 12.58 -9.82
CA ARG A 80 1.52 12.93 -10.63
C ARG A 80 2.79 13.07 -9.81
N ASN A 81 2.67 13.33 -8.51
CA ASN A 81 3.81 13.61 -7.65
C ASN A 81 4.48 12.35 -7.06
N GLY A 82 3.97 11.15 -7.34
CA GLY A 82 4.56 9.90 -6.86
C GLY A 82 4.42 9.69 -5.35
N THR A 83 3.48 10.37 -4.70
CA THR A 83 3.25 10.29 -3.26
C THR A 83 2.58 8.97 -2.90
N ASN A 84 3.15 8.24 -1.95
CA ASN A 84 2.53 7.03 -1.39
C ASN A 84 1.36 7.39 -0.47
N PHE A 85 0.31 6.58 -0.46
CA PHE A 85 -0.92 6.92 0.24
C PHE A 85 -1.68 5.70 0.74
N THR A 86 -2.59 5.95 1.68
CA THR A 86 -3.54 4.96 2.18
C THR A 86 -4.95 5.42 1.89
N ILE A 87 -5.76 4.57 1.25
CA ILE A 87 -7.19 4.81 1.05
C ILE A 87 -7.97 4.07 2.14
N PHE A 88 -8.81 4.79 2.88
CA PHE A 88 -9.87 4.21 3.68
C PHE A 88 -11.14 4.17 2.82
N ALA A 89 -11.50 3.00 2.29
CA ALA A 89 -12.56 2.83 1.32
C ALA A 89 -13.88 2.42 1.98
N PRO A 90 -14.91 3.29 2.01
CA PRO A 90 -16.24 2.90 2.47
C PRO A 90 -16.87 1.91 1.49
N LEU A 91 -17.66 0.99 2.02
CA LEU A 91 -18.56 0.15 1.21
C LEU A 91 -19.61 1.02 0.51
N ASP A 92 -20.08 0.61 -0.67
CA ASP A 92 -21.06 1.36 -1.47
C ASP A 92 -22.39 1.61 -0.72
N VAL A 93 -22.73 0.70 0.21
CA VAL A 93 -23.89 0.82 1.10
C VAL A 93 -23.76 1.95 2.13
N ALA A 94 -22.55 2.44 2.39
CA ALA A 94 -22.29 3.56 3.29
C ALA A 94 -22.57 4.92 2.65
N PHE A 95 -22.70 4.99 1.33
CA PHE A 95 -22.95 6.23 0.62
C PHE A 95 -24.46 6.57 0.65
N PRO A 96 -24.85 7.75 1.17
CA PRO A 96 -26.21 8.23 1.03
C PRO A 96 -26.59 8.41 -0.43
N GLU A 97 -27.86 8.18 -0.75
CA GLU A 97 -28.41 8.36 -2.11
C GLU A 97 -28.22 9.77 -2.67
N ALA A 98 -28.17 10.79 -1.80
CA ALA A 98 -27.86 12.17 -2.17
C ALA A 98 -26.39 12.33 -2.63
N VAL A 99 -25.45 11.67 -1.96
CA VAL A 99 -24.02 11.70 -2.31
C VAL A 99 -23.76 10.95 -3.62
N LYS A 100 -24.45 9.83 -3.84
CA LYS A 100 -24.37 9.09 -5.12
C LYS A 100 -24.89 9.90 -6.32
N ARG A 101 -25.82 10.83 -6.08
CA ARG A 101 -26.39 11.70 -7.12
C ARG A 101 -25.65 13.03 -7.27
N ASN A 102 -24.89 13.45 -6.26
CA ASN A 102 -24.17 14.72 -6.28
C ASN A 102 -22.67 14.54 -6.55
N ILE A 103 -22.31 14.69 -7.82
CA ILE A 103 -20.97 14.42 -8.36
C ILE A 103 -19.95 15.53 -8.02
N SER A 104 -20.42 16.74 -7.69
CA SER A 104 -19.54 17.90 -7.50
C SER A 104 -18.58 17.74 -6.31
N ASP A 105 -18.90 16.88 -5.34
CA ASP A 105 -18.11 16.67 -4.13
C ASP A 105 -17.13 15.48 -4.18
N TYR A 106 -16.98 14.80 -5.33
CA TYR A 106 -16.17 13.58 -5.43
C TYR A 106 -14.71 13.80 -5.03
N SER A 107 -14.10 14.94 -5.41
CA SER A 107 -12.72 15.26 -5.00
C SER A 107 -12.61 15.48 -3.49
N SER A 108 -13.54 16.22 -2.91
CA SER A 108 -13.59 16.50 -1.46
C SER A 108 -13.74 15.22 -0.65
N ILE A 109 -14.70 14.36 -1.05
CA ILE A 109 -14.93 13.08 -0.39
C ILE A 109 -13.69 12.21 -0.51
N PHE A 110 -13.12 12.06 -1.70
CA PHE A 110 -11.93 11.25 -1.91
C PHE A 110 -10.77 11.71 -1.03
N ARG A 111 -10.49 13.02 -1.02
CA ARG A 111 -9.37 13.60 -0.28
C ARG A 111 -9.48 13.41 1.24
N LYS A 112 -10.69 13.36 1.80
CA LYS A 112 -10.93 13.03 3.23
C LYS A 112 -10.62 11.58 3.58
N HIS A 113 -10.68 10.69 2.59
CA HIS A 113 -10.45 9.25 2.77
C HIS A 113 -9.01 8.82 2.44
N VAL A 114 -8.16 9.77 2.03
CA VAL A 114 -6.78 9.48 1.62
C VAL A 114 -5.80 10.14 2.57
N VAL A 115 -4.92 9.32 3.15
CA VAL A 115 -3.78 9.77 3.97
C VAL A 115 -2.51 9.70 3.13
N PRO A 116 -1.70 10.77 3.01
CA PRO A 116 -0.44 10.78 2.25
C PRO A 116 0.69 10.07 3.00
N ARG A 117 0.43 8.85 3.46
CA ARG A 117 1.36 7.94 4.12
C ARG A 117 0.93 6.51 3.84
N LEU A 118 1.87 5.61 3.58
CA LEU A 118 1.60 4.19 3.43
C LEU A 118 1.41 3.57 4.81
N LEU A 119 0.22 3.04 5.10
CA LEU A 119 -0.13 2.48 6.40
C LEU A 119 -0.79 1.13 6.21
N THR A 120 -0.04 0.07 6.50
CA THR A 120 -0.57 -1.29 6.57
C THR A 120 -1.44 -1.48 7.79
N TRP A 121 -2.16 -2.60 7.87
CA TRP A 121 -2.92 -2.94 9.07
C TRP A 121 -2.00 -3.03 10.28
N ARG A 122 -0.82 -3.63 10.13
CA ARG A 122 0.21 -3.70 11.17
C ARG A 122 0.61 -2.31 11.66
N ASP A 123 0.79 -1.36 10.75
CA ASP A 123 1.14 0.01 11.11
C ASP A 123 -0.01 0.67 11.87
N LEU A 124 -1.25 0.55 11.36
CA LEU A 124 -2.46 1.08 12.02
C LEU A 124 -2.66 0.54 13.43
N ILE A 125 -2.46 -0.77 13.65
CA ILE A 125 -2.57 -1.38 14.98
C ILE A 125 -1.39 -1.07 15.91
N SER A 126 -0.30 -0.51 15.39
CA SER A 126 0.84 -0.05 16.19
C SER A 126 0.75 1.43 16.57
N LEU A 127 -0.15 2.20 15.95
CA LEU A 127 -0.30 3.61 16.26
C LEU A 127 -0.80 3.81 17.70
N PRO A 128 -0.27 4.82 18.42
CA PRO A 128 -0.84 5.25 19.69
C PRO A 128 -2.33 5.55 19.57
N ASP A 129 -3.07 5.29 20.65
CA ASP A 129 -4.48 5.68 20.70
C ASP A 129 -4.63 7.20 20.51
N ASN A 130 -5.71 7.63 19.87
CA ASN A 130 -5.98 9.02 19.51
C ASN A 130 -5.00 9.67 18.51
N THR A 131 -4.20 8.88 17.80
CA THR A 131 -3.34 9.41 16.71
C THR A 131 -4.18 10.14 15.67
N LEU A 132 -3.76 11.35 15.29
CA LEU A 132 -4.35 12.12 14.19
C LEU A 132 -3.52 11.93 12.91
N LEU A 133 -4.17 11.47 11.86
CA LEU A 133 -3.58 11.29 10.53
C LEU A 133 -4.07 12.42 9.61
N PRO A 134 -3.17 13.26 9.06
CA PRO A 134 -3.57 14.27 8.09
C PRO A 134 -4.10 13.60 6.82
N THR A 135 -5.07 14.22 6.18
CA THR A 135 -5.66 13.74 4.92
C THR A 135 -5.30 14.66 3.76
N LEU A 136 -5.56 14.24 2.53
CA LEU A 136 -5.36 15.10 1.36
C LEU A 136 -6.33 16.30 1.33
N PHE A 137 -7.36 16.37 2.18
CA PHE A 137 -8.37 17.45 2.18
C PHE A 137 -7.89 18.76 2.84
N SER A 138 -6.62 18.85 3.28
CA SER A 138 -6.01 20.00 3.96
C SER A 138 -6.43 20.18 5.44
N ASN A 139 -5.79 21.15 6.13
CA ASN A 139 -5.58 21.28 7.59
C ASN A 139 -6.76 21.01 8.55
N ASP A 140 -8.00 21.08 8.08
CA ASP A 140 -9.19 21.01 8.93
C ASP A 140 -9.82 19.60 9.00
N PHE A 141 -9.26 18.61 8.28
CA PHE A 141 -9.74 17.23 8.34
C PHE A 141 -8.62 16.22 8.57
N SER A 142 -8.63 15.63 9.77
CA SER A 142 -7.74 14.53 10.16
C SER A 142 -8.54 13.30 10.53
N ILE A 143 -7.95 12.14 10.27
CA ILE A 143 -8.44 10.85 10.73
C ILE A 143 -7.87 10.58 12.11
N ARG A 144 -8.73 10.55 13.13
CA ARG A 144 -8.44 10.06 14.46
C ARG A 144 -8.52 8.53 14.46
N VAL A 145 -7.40 7.89 14.77
CA VAL A 145 -7.33 6.46 15.01
C VAL A 145 -7.62 6.18 16.47
N THR A 146 -8.66 5.41 16.77
CA THR A 146 -8.99 4.97 18.14
C THR A 146 -8.97 3.45 18.26
N ILE A 147 -8.71 2.98 19.49
CA ILE A 147 -8.63 1.55 19.83
C ILE A 147 -9.81 1.17 20.72
N SER A 148 -10.51 0.09 20.39
CA SER A 148 -11.46 -0.54 21.31
C SER A 148 -11.36 -2.06 21.18
N TRP A 149 -11.05 -2.77 22.26
CA TRP A 149 -10.99 -4.24 22.32
C TRP A 149 -10.25 -4.92 21.16
N MET A 150 -9.04 -4.42 20.81
CA MET A 150 -8.22 -4.86 19.65
C MET A 150 -8.79 -4.56 18.25
N VAL A 151 -9.90 -3.83 18.17
CA VAL A 151 -10.49 -3.33 16.94
C VAL A 151 -10.06 -1.87 16.73
N ARG A 152 -9.67 -1.53 15.51
CA ARG A 152 -9.29 -0.14 15.15
C ARG A 152 -10.44 0.58 14.46
N TYR A 153 -10.63 1.83 14.89
CA TYR A 153 -11.57 2.77 14.31
C TYR A 153 -10.82 3.95 13.72
N VAL A 154 -11.38 4.50 12.65
CA VAL A 154 -10.89 5.65 11.88
C VAL A 154 -12.03 6.66 11.91
N ASN A 155 -11.88 7.77 12.67
CA ASN A 155 -12.97 8.67 13.05
C ASN A 155 -14.21 7.94 13.60
N GLY A 156 -14.02 6.97 14.48
CA GLY A 156 -15.14 6.18 15.03
C GLY A 156 -15.82 5.26 14.00
N VAL A 157 -15.24 5.09 12.81
CA VAL A 157 -15.68 4.12 11.80
C VAL A 157 -14.81 2.87 11.86
N LEU A 158 -15.45 1.71 11.97
CA LEU A 158 -14.79 0.41 11.98
C LEU A 158 -14.07 0.12 10.67
N VAL A 159 -12.81 -0.31 10.76
CA VAL A 159 -12.11 -0.99 9.65
C VAL A 159 -12.63 -2.42 9.55
N VAL A 160 -13.30 -2.74 8.44
CA VAL A 160 -13.98 -4.04 8.21
C VAL A 160 -13.16 -4.97 7.32
N VAL A 161 -12.33 -4.42 6.43
CA VAL A 161 -11.45 -5.19 5.55
C VAL A 161 -10.04 -4.61 5.65
N PRO A 162 -9.23 -5.07 6.62
CA PRO A 162 -7.85 -4.60 6.75
C PRO A 162 -7.01 -5.07 5.57
N ASP A 163 -6.09 -4.22 5.10
CA ASP A 163 -5.15 -4.55 4.01
C ASP A 163 -5.83 -5.12 2.74
N MET A 164 -7.03 -4.62 2.39
CA MET A 164 -7.79 -4.99 1.19
C MET A 164 -6.93 -4.99 -0.09
N HIS A 165 -6.01 -4.05 -0.20
CA HIS A 165 -4.98 -4.03 -1.22
C HIS A 165 -3.67 -3.51 -0.63
N ARG A 166 -2.55 -4.07 -1.06
CA ARG A 166 -1.21 -3.61 -0.70
C ARG A 166 -0.29 -3.55 -1.91
N SER A 167 0.38 -2.42 -2.06
CA SER A 167 1.49 -2.24 -2.96
C SER A 167 2.56 -1.36 -2.29
N ASP A 168 3.62 -1.10 -3.03
CA ASP A 168 4.70 -0.18 -2.72
C ASP A 168 4.26 1.30 -2.69
N PHE A 169 3.10 1.64 -3.26
CA PHE A 169 2.61 3.01 -3.37
C PHE A 169 1.23 3.25 -2.78
N VAL A 170 0.42 2.20 -2.59
CA VAL A 170 -0.93 2.31 -2.02
C VAL A 170 -1.25 1.16 -1.07
N VAL A 171 -1.89 1.49 0.05
CA VAL A 171 -2.63 0.52 0.87
C VAL A 171 -4.10 0.91 0.86
N VAL A 172 -5.00 -0.08 0.81
CA VAL A 172 -6.44 0.12 0.91
C VAL A 172 -6.97 -0.62 2.13
N HIS A 173 -7.76 0.06 2.95
CA HIS A 173 -8.53 -0.53 4.06
C HIS A 173 -10.02 -0.30 3.81
N GLY A 174 -10.83 -1.35 3.85
CA GLY A 174 -12.28 -1.22 3.80
C GLY A 174 -12.82 -0.73 5.13
N ILE A 175 -13.69 0.29 5.12
CA ILE A 175 -14.34 0.86 6.31
C ILE A 175 -15.87 0.79 6.21
N ARG A 176 -16.54 0.71 7.36
CA ARG A 176 -17.99 0.47 7.43
C ARG A 176 -18.85 1.66 6.98
N ARG A 177 -18.37 2.88 7.17
CA ARG A 177 -19.10 4.14 6.94
C ARG A 177 -18.23 5.17 6.23
N LEU A 178 -18.86 6.19 5.68
CA LEU A 178 -18.18 7.35 5.12
C LEU A 178 -17.50 8.15 6.26
N LEU A 179 -16.29 8.65 5.99
CA LEU A 179 -15.63 9.65 6.82
C LEU A 179 -16.17 11.02 6.44
N ASP A 180 -16.90 11.64 7.35
CA ASP A 180 -17.45 12.97 7.20
C ASP A 180 -17.01 13.87 8.37
N ASN A 181 -17.42 15.13 8.34
CA ASN A 181 -17.10 16.10 9.39
C ASN A 181 -17.94 15.89 10.66
N THR A 182 -18.77 14.84 10.72
CA THR A 182 -19.66 14.60 11.84
C THR A 182 -18.85 13.97 12.96
N ILE A 183 -18.32 14.81 13.86
CA ILE A 183 -17.81 14.33 15.15
C ILE A 183 -19.03 13.84 15.94
N VAL A 184 -19.16 12.52 16.06
CA VAL A 184 -20.03 11.87 17.06
C VAL A 184 -19.31 11.80 18.40
#